data_AF-A0A553NJN7-F1
#
_entry.id   AF-A0A553NJN7-F1
#
_cell.length_a   1.000
_cell.length_b   1.000
_cell.length_c   1.000
_cell.angle_alpha   90.00
_cell.angle_beta   90.00
_cell.angle_gamma   90.00
#
_symmetry.space_group_name_H-M   'P 1'
#
loop_
_entity.id
_entity.type
_entity.pdbx_description
1 polymer ?
#
loop_
_entity_poly.entity_id
_entity_poly.type
_entity_poly.pdbx_seq_one_letter_code
_entity_poly.pdbx_strand_id
1 'polypeptide(L)'
;MLPRRKRKCPEVSLARRDEKVQFRDVRVYLVERRMGRSRRTFLSNLAWSKGFCVDDTLSAAVTHVVSEGVSAQDLWIWLEEQGFKNHSSNVLDISWFIQSMSSSLAFLRVASVLKSLPAALKSVEETHCLPGLGEHSRTVIQLFCSVFGVGVRTAENWFYQGLRSLEQVLAEPGVRLNRRQTAGLLFHEDLRVPVSRREATDLQMLLEDAAFSINPSITITLAGGFRRGKEFGHDVDFIVKTPEPGQEKMILPALIERLKLQGILLYSECQESTFDPQQLPAPRFQAMDQFSKCFLILKLGVQGPEMSVRDWRGVRVDLVAPPLDRMAFALLGWTGSTMFERDLRRFARLERGKLLDNHALYVKATVGN
;
A
#
# COMPACT_ATOMS: atom_id res chain seq x y z
N MET A 1 -10.28 -36.67 34.65
CA MET A 1 -9.63 -36.47 33.33
C MET A 1 -8.52 -35.43 33.48
N LEU A 2 -7.33 -35.74 32.97
CA LEU A 2 -6.08 -34.99 33.19
C LEU A 2 -6.16 -33.51 32.75
N PRO A 3 -5.43 -32.59 33.42
CA PRO A 3 -5.34 -31.20 32.99
C PRO A 3 -4.62 -31.12 31.64
N ARG A 4 -5.31 -30.59 30.61
CA ARG A 4 -4.69 -30.28 29.32
C ARG A 4 -3.72 -29.11 29.51
N ARG A 5 -2.42 -29.43 29.49
CA ARG A 5 -1.30 -28.48 29.41
C ARG A 5 -1.60 -27.39 28.38
N LYS A 6 -1.54 -26.13 28.82
CA LYS A 6 -1.42 -24.96 27.95
C LYS A 6 -0.29 -25.24 26.94
N ARG A 7 -0.59 -25.27 25.63
CA ARG A 7 0.46 -25.15 24.63
C ARG A 7 0.98 -23.72 24.72
N LYS A 8 2.11 -23.54 25.43
CA LYS A 8 2.94 -22.34 25.31
C LYS A 8 3.17 -22.09 23.82
N CYS A 9 2.89 -20.87 23.37
CA CYS A 9 3.50 -20.38 22.13
C CYS A 9 5.02 -20.56 22.29
N PRO A 10 5.74 -21.12 21.31
CA PRO A 10 7.15 -21.41 21.51
C PRO A 10 7.87 -20.08 21.79
N GLU A 11 8.36 -19.91 23.01
CA GLU A 11 9.49 -19.05 23.26
C GLU A 11 10.57 -19.54 22.29
N VAL A 12 10.87 -18.72 21.29
CA VAL A 12 12.01 -18.99 20.41
C VAL A 12 13.22 -18.88 21.32
N SER A 13 13.72 -20.03 21.76
CA SER A 13 14.91 -20.15 22.58
C SER A 13 16.05 -19.36 21.94
N LEU A 14 16.84 -18.67 22.75
CA LEU A 14 18.05 -17.96 22.31
C LEU A 14 18.94 -18.85 21.42
N ALA A 15 18.96 -20.17 21.68
CA ALA A 15 19.66 -21.17 20.90
C ALA A 15 19.20 -21.30 19.42
N ARG A 16 17.95 -20.95 19.07
CA ARG A 16 17.47 -20.94 17.68
C ARG A 16 17.77 -19.63 16.92
N ARG A 17 18.30 -18.61 17.61
CA ARG A 17 18.61 -17.30 16.99
C ARG A 17 19.94 -17.31 16.21
N ASP A 18 20.89 -18.17 16.59
CA ASP A 18 22.22 -18.22 15.95
C ASP A 18 22.27 -18.97 14.60
N GLU A 19 21.37 -19.93 14.36
CA GLU A 19 21.41 -20.77 13.14
C GLU A 19 20.99 -20.02 11.85
N LYS A 20 20.43 -18.81 11.94
CA LYS A 20 19.92 -18.04 10.78
C LYS A 20 20.69 -16.75 10.46
N VAL A 21 21.74 -16.42 11.22
CA VAL A 21 22.51 -15.18 11.00
C VAL A 21 23.44 -15.34 9.80
N GLN A 22 23.13 -14.63 8.72
CA GLN A 22 23.92 -14.62 7.48
C GLN A 22 24.96 -13.50 7.46
N PHE A 23 24.67 -12.36 8.10
CA PHE A 23 25.55 -11.18 8.11
C PHE A 23 26.19 -11.01 9.49
N ARG A 24 27.18 -11.85 9.81
CA ARG A 24 27.81 -11.88 11.13
C ARG A 24 28.65 -10.62 11.43
N ASP A 25 29.15 -9.97 10.40
CA ASP A 25 29.97 -8.74 10.51
C ASP A 25 29.10 -7.47 10.69
N VAL A 26 27.77 -7.60 10.55
CA VAL A 26 26.82 -6.49 10.66
C VAL A 26 25.90 -6.72 11.86
N ARG A 27 26.20 -6.01 12.96
CA ARG A 27 25.41 -6.04 14.19
C ARG A 27 24.70 -4.71 14.38
N VAL A 28 23.38 -4.74 14.31
CA VAL A 28 22.54 -3.54 14.32
C VAL A 28 21.98 -3.32 15.73
N TYR A 29 22.02 -2.07 16.20
CA TYR A 29 21.28 -1.64 17.39
C TYR A 29 20.23 -0.60 16.99
N LEU A 30 18.98 -0.85 17.35
CA LEU A 30 17.85 0.04 17.04
C LEU A 30 17.53 0.90 18.27
N VAL A 31 17.68 2.22 18.13
CA VAL A 31 17.43 3.21 19.19
C VAL A 31 15.92 3.40 19.38
N GLU A 32 15.43 3.06 20.57
CA GLU A 32 14.00 3.00 20.86
C GLU A 32 13.34 4.38 21.06
N ARG A 33 14.11 5.42 21.41
CA ARG A 33 13.63 6.67 22.01
C ARG A 33 12.46 7.34 21.27
N ARG A 34 12.58 7.56 19.95
CA ARG A 34 11.49 8.09 19.10
C ARG A 34 10.72 7.01 18.33
N MET A 35 11.33 5.84 18.18
CA MET A 35 10.79 4.69 17.43
C MET A 35 9.65 3.98 18.19
N GLY A 36 9.77 3.88 19.52
CA GLY A 36 8.86 3.14 20.39
C GLY A 36 9.09 1.61 20.37
N ARG A 37 8.82 0.97 21.52
CA ARG A 37 9.08 -0.47 21.76
C ARG A 37 8.47 -1.39 20.69
N SER A 38 7.20 -1.18 20.37
CA SER A 38 6.47 -2.00 19.38
C SER A 38 7.10 -1.95 17.99
N ARG A 39 7.61 -0.79 17.57
CA ARG A 39 8.25 -0.61 16.27
C ARG A 39 9.66 -1.19 16.27
N ARG A 40 10.43 -0.98 17.34
CA ARG A 40 11.74 -1.61 17.53
C ARG A 40 11.66 -3.13 17.45
N THR A 41 10.73 -3.76 18.17
CA THR A 41 10.54 -5.22 18.14
C THR A 41 10.22 -5.73 16.73
N PHE A 42 9.43 -4.98 15.94
CA PHE A 42 9.14 -5.35 14.56
C PHE A 42 10.34 -5.27 13.64
N LEU A 43 11.06 -4.16 13.68
CA LEU A 43 12.24 -3.96 12.85
C LEU A 43 13.31 -4.98 13.19
N SER A 44 13.47 -5.31 14.48
CA SER A 44 14.33 -6.39 14.94
C SER A 44 13.91 -7.71 14.29
N ASN A 45 12.65 -8.12 14.43
CA ASN A 45 12.14 -9.37 13.83
C ASN A 45 12.26 -9.38 12.30
N LEU A 46 12.09 -8.24 11.64
CA LEU A 46 12.29 -8.10 10.20
C LEU A 46 13.75 -8.35 9.84
N ALA A 47 14.70 -7.67 10.48
CA ALA A 47 16.13 -7.89 10.27
C ALA A 47 16.55 -9.34 10.53
N TRP A 48 16.08 -9.94 11.63
CA TRP A 48 16.32 -11.35 11.93
C TRP A 48 15.79 -12.28 10.84
N SER A 49 14.57 -12.03 10.32
CA SER A 49 14.02 -12.79 9.20
C SER A 49 14.82 -12.66 7.90
N LYS A 50 15.64 -11.61 7.79
CA LYS A 50 16.52 -11.30 6.66
C LYS A 50 17.98 -11.67 6.91
N GLY A 51 18.29 -12.33 8.04
CA GLY A 51 19.63 -12.83 8.34
C GLY A 51 20.57 -11.81 8.99
N PHE A 52 20.08 -10.63 9.38
CA PHE A 52 20.85 -9.64 10.13
C PHE A 52 20.72 -9.88 11.64
N CYS A 53 21.80 -9.61 12.38
CA CYS A 53 21.80 -9.62 13.83
C CYS A 53 21.34 -8.26 14.37
N VAL A 54 20.37 -8.25 15.28
CA VAL A 54 19.95 -7.04 15.99
C VAL A 54 20.17 -7.23 17.49
N ASP A 55 21.08 -6.45 18.06
CA ASP A 55 21.43 -6.53 19.47
C ASP A 55 20.39 -5.76 20.32
N ASP A 56 19.96 -6.39 21.41
CA ASP A 56 19.00 -5.81 22.36
C ASP A 56 19.66 -4.74 23.26
N THR A 57 20.99 -4.79 23.39
CA THR A 57 21.79 -3.85 24.20
C THR A 57 22.87 -3.21 23.36
N LEU A 58 23.19 -1.96 23.68
CA LEU A 58 24.29 -1.25 23.04
C LEU A 58 25.60 -1.79 23.64
N SER A 59 26.48 -2.33 22.79
CA SER A 59 27.73 -2.96 23.21
C SER A 59 28.85 -2.67 22.22
N ALA A 60 30.11 -2.88 22.61
CA ALA A 60 31.25 -2.67 21.72
C ALA A 60 31.20 -3.50 20.43
N ALA A 61 30.43 -4.60 20.38
CA ALA A 61 30.24 -5.43 19.20
C ALA A 61 29.28 -4.82 18.15
N VAL A 62 28.50 -3.79 18.51
CA VAL A 62 27.56 -3.14 17.59
C VAL A 62 28.32 -2.38 16.51
N THR A 63 28.06 -2.71 15.25
CA THR A 63 28.69 -2.03 14.11
C THR A 63 27.80 -0.96 13.49
N HIS A 64 26.48 -1.03 13.69
CA HIS A 64 25.51 -0.09 13.11
C HIS A 64 24.49 0.33 14.16
N VAL A 65 24.41 1.62 14.49
CA VAL A 65 23.41 2.19 15.38
C VAL A 65 22.40 2.96 14.52
N VAL A 66 21.13 2.59 14.62
CA VAL A 66 20.05 3.14 13.78
C VAL A 66 19.02 3.83 14.66
N SER A 67 18.66 5.06 14.33
CA SER A 67 17.58 5.80 15.02
C SER A 67 16.56 6.38 14.06
N GLU A 68 15.41 6.78 14.60
CA GLU A 68 14.32 7.39 13.83
C GLU A 68 14.12 8.84 14.27
N GLY A 69 14.22 9.78 13.33
CA GLY A 69 13.92 11.19 13.58
C GLY A 69 14.92 11.89 14.52
N VAL A 70 16.16 11.40 14.55
CA VAL A 70 17.31 12.04 15.22
C VAL A 70 18.44 12.10 14.21
N SER A 71 19.10 13.26 14.08
CA SER A 71 20.23 13.41 13.17
C SER A 71 21.41 12.53 13.64
N ALA A 72 22.29 12.12 12.73
CA ALA A 72 23.45 11.32 13.11
C ALA A 72 24.37 12.06 14.09
N GLN A 73 24.48 13.39 13.98
CA GLN A 73 25.26 14.24 14.89
C GLN A 73 24.68 14.29 16.30
N ASP A 74 23.38 14.54 16.44
CA ASP A 74 22.71 14.57 17.76
C ASP A 74 22.72 13.19 18.42
N LEU A 75 22.62 12.14 17.62
CA LEU A 75 22.67 10.77 18.11
C LEU A 75 24.05 10.40 18.65
N TRP A 76 25.13 10.87 18.01
CA TRP A 76 26.49 10.64 18.51
C TRP A 76 26.72 11.26 19.89
N ILE A 77 26.29 12.51 20.08
CA ILE A 77 26.37 13.20 21.38
C ILE A 77 25.67 12.37 22.46
N TRP A 78 24.46 11.90 22.17
CA TRP A 78 23.71 11.04 23.09
C TRP A 78 24.41 9.70 23.36
N LEU A 79 25.02 9.07 22.35
CA LEU A 79 25.76 7.81 22.52
C LEU A 79 26.98 7.98 23.43
N GLU A 80 27.71 9.09 23.31
CA GLU A 80 28.84 9.42 24.17
C GLU A 80 28.41 9.62 25.63
N GLU A 81 27.27 10.29 25.86
CA GLU A 81 26.67 10.44 27.20
C GLU A 81 26.28 9.08 27.82
N GLN A 82 25.88 8.10 26.99
CA GLN A 82 25.61 6.73 27.44
C GLN A 82 26.90 5.89 27.62
N GLY A 83 28.08 6.48 27.44
CA GLY A 83 29.37 5.81 27.60
C GLY A 83 29.76 4.90 26.43
N PHE A 84 29.11 5.04 25.26
CA PHE A 84 29.46 4.30 24.06
C PHE A 84 30.65 4.96 23.35
N LYS A 85 31.81 4.29 23.39
CA LYS A 85 33.09 4.81 22.88
C LYS A 85 33.57 4.14 21.59
N ASN A 86 32.72 3.35 20.94
CA ASN A 86 33.09 2.71 19.67
C ASN A 86 32.86 3.66 18.49
N HIS A 87 33.85 4.52 18.23
CA HIS A 87 33.83 5.48 17.13
C HIS A 87 33.94 4.83 15.74
N SER A 88 34.17 3.52 15.65
CA SER A 88 34.18 2.78 14.38
C SER A 88 32.78 2.34 13.92
N SER A 89 31.76 2.47 14.78
CA SER A 89 30.38 2.10 14.46
C SER A 89 29.73 3.14 13.55
N ASN A 90 28.89 2.69 12.62
CA ASN A 90 28.12 3.57 11.74
C ASN A 90 26.85 4.05 12.44
N VAL A 91 26.62 5.36 12.50
CA VAL A 91 25.39 5.96 13.06
C VAL A 91 24.50 6.45 11.94
N LEU A 92 23.29 5.91 11.87
CA LEU A 92 22.46 5.92 10.68
C LEU A 92 21.00 6.28 11.00
N ASP A 93 20.34 6.92 10.05
CA ASP A 93 18.89 7.15 10.09
C ASP A 93 18.12 5.88 9.72
N ILE A 94 16.87 5.80 10.19
CA ILE A 94 15.96 4.69 9.96
C ILE A 94 15.70 4.42 8.48
N SER A 95 15.80 5.43 7.63
CA SER A 95 15.70 5.30 6.17
C SER A 95 16.74 4.32 5.62
N TRP A 96 18.00 4.36 6.09
CA TRP A 96 19.03 3.40 5.70
C TRP A 96 18.61 1.98 6.05
N PHE A 97 18.10 1.76 7.26
CA PHE A 97 17.68 0.43 7.70
C PHE A 97 16.50 -0.08 6.87
N ILE A 98 15.49 0.75 6.64
CA ILE A 98 14.33 0.38 5.80
C ILE A 98 14.78 0.09 4.37
N GLN A 99 15.69 0.90 3.82
CA GLN A 99 16.26 0.68 2.49
C GLN A 99 17.05 -0.62 2.45
N SER A 100 17.90 -0.92 3.42
CA SER A 100 18.66 -2.18 3.51
C SER A 100 17.76 -3.41 3.64
N MET A 101 16.68 -3.30 4.42
CA MET A 101 15.68 -4.37 4.50
C MET A 101 14.88 -4.53 3.21
N SER A 102 14.67 -3.43 2.46
CA SER A 102 14.06 -3.44 1.13
C SER A 102 15.02 -3.97 0.06
N SER A 103 16.31 -3.70 0.18
CA SER A 103 17.39 -4.24 -0.63
C SER A 103 17.59 -5.72 -0.37
N SER A 104 17.26 -6.25 0.81
CA SER A 104 17.18 -7.71 1.03
C SER A 104 16.03 -8.36 0.24
N LEU A 105 14.93 -7.62 0.00
CA LEU A 105 13.88 -8.05 -0.92
C LEU A 105 14.35 -7.92 -2.37
N ALA A 106 15.10 -6.87 -2.71
CA ALA A 106 15.78 -6.79 -4.01
C ALA A 106 16.76 -7.96 -4.18
N PHE A 107 17.55 -8.32 -3.16
CA PHE A 107 18.48 -9.44 -3.16
C PHE A 107 17.76 -10.79 -3.24
N LEU A 108 16.65 -10.98 -2.51
CA LEU A 108 15.85 -12.22 -2.61
C LEU A 108 15.12 -12.32 -3.96
N ARG A 109 14.66 -11.18 -4.51
CA ARG A 109 14.09 -11.11 -5.86
C ARG A 109 15.15 -11.37 -6.91
N VAL A 110 16.31 -10.73 -6.83
CA VAL A 110 17.48 -10.94 -7.69
C VAL A 110 17.97 -12.39 -7.55
N ALA A 111 18.05 -12.95 -6.35
CA ALA A 111 18.42 -14.35 -6.15
C ALA A 111 17.36 -15.30 -6.74
N SER A 112 16.07 -14.97 -6.67
CA SER A 112 15.01 -15.73 -7.34
C SER A 112 15.09 -15.60 -8.86
N VAL A 113 15.40 -14.41 -9.37
CA VAL A 113 15.59 -14.12 -10.80
C VAL A 113 16.80 -14.88 -11.31
N LEU A 114 17.96 -14.77 -10.65
CA LEU A 114 19.19 -15.50 -10.95
C LEU A 114 18.99 -17.02 -10.95
N LYS A 115 18.19 -17.56 -10.01
CA LYS A 115 17.82 -18.99 -9.98
C LYS A 115 16.88 -19.41 -11.11
N SER A 116 16.16 -18.46 -11.72
CA SER A 116 15.22 -18.70 -12.81
C SER A 116 15.79 -18.42 -14.21
N LEU A 117 17.03 -17.90 -14.29
CA LEU A 117 17.66 -17.63 -15.57
C LEU A 117 17.93 -18.95 -16.31
N PRO A 118 17.65 -19.02 -17.62
CA PRO A 118 17.86 -20.22 -18.42
C PRO A 118 19.35 -20.56 -18.61
N ALA A 119 20.25 -19.60 -18.34
CA ALA A 119 21.70 -19.76 -18.42
C ALA A 119 22.41 -18.81 -17.44
N ALA A 120 23.67 -19.11 -17.15
CA ALA A 120 24.53 -18.24 -16.35
C ALA A 120 24.83 -16.92 -17.08
N LEU A 121 24.82 -15.81 -16.33
CA LEU A 121 25.21 -14.49 -16.84
C LEU A 121 26.70 -14.48 -17.18
N LYS A 122 27.05 -13.87 -18.31
CA LYS A 122 28.41 -13.82 -18.85
C LYS A 122 29.07 -12.45 -18.69
N SER A 123 28.29 -11.40 -18.45
CA SER A 123 28.82 -10.04 -18.27
C SER A 123 27.95 -9.18 -17.35
N VAL A 124 28.51 -8.06 -16.89
CA VAL A 124 27.80 -7.09 -16.03
C VAL A 124 26.67 -6.42 -16.82
N GLU A 125 26.84 -6.23 -18.12
CA GLU A 125 25.86 -5.58 -18.98
C GLU A 125 24.55 -6.38 -19.06
N GLU A 126 24.63 -7.71 -19.00
CA GLU A 126 23.45 -8.59 -18.95
C GLU A 126 22.61 -8.39 -17.68
N THR A 127 23.19 -7.80 -16.62
CA THR A 127 22.48 -7.51 -15.36
C THR A 127 21.55 -6.29 -15.46
N HIS A 128 21.77 -5.37 -16.41
CA HIS A 128 20.92 -4.18 -16.60
C HIS A 128 19.49 -4.51 -17.04
N CYS A 129 19.29 -5.72 -17.57
CA CYS A 129 18.00 -6.26 -18.00
C CYS A 129 17.28 -7.07 -16.93
N LEU A 130 17.78 -7.10 -15.68
CA LEU A 130 17.13 -7.81 -14.57
C LEU A 130 16.21 -6.86 -13.78
N PRO A 131 14.93 -7.22 -13.54
CA PRO A 131 14.04 -6.36 -12.79
C PRO A 131 14.45 -6.28 -11.32
N GLY A 132 14.42 -5.04 -10.81
CA GLY A 132 14.86 -4.75 -9.44
C GLY A 132 16.37 -4.55 -9.31
N LEU A 133 17.12 -4.59 -10.41
CA LEU A 133 18.54 -4.25 -10.46
C LEU A 133 18.77 -3.08 -11.43
N GLY A 134 19.41 -2.00 -10.95
CA GLY A 134 19.74 -0.83 -11.76
C GLY A 134 18.58 0.17 -11.97
N GLU A 135 18.94 1.40 -12.34
CA GLU A 135 18.01 2.51 -12.53
C GLU A 135 17.08 2.28 -13.74
N HIS A 136 17.60 1.71 -14.83
CA HIS A 136 16.82 1.44 -16.04
C HIS A 136 15.62 0.50 -15.77
N SER A 137 15.84 -0.63 -15.09
CA SER A 137 14.76 -1.58 -14.80
C SER A 137 13.68 -0.95 -13.91
N ARG A 138 14.10 -0.15 -12.92
CA ARG A 138 13.17 0.60 -12.06
C ARG A 138 12.33 1.58 -12.87
N THR A 139 12.93 2.36 -13.75
CA THR A 139 12.23 3.34 -14.58
C THR A 139 11.20 2.67 -15.49
N VAL A 140 11.54 1.56 -16.14
CA VAL A 140 10.60 0.85 -17.02
C VAL A 140 9.46 0.21 -16.22
N ILE A 141 9.74 -0.42 -15.09
CA ILE A 141 8.70 -1.00 -14.23
C ILE A 141 7.77 0.10 -13.70
N GLN A 142 8.31 1.26 -13.32
CA GLN A 142 7.52 2.42 -12.90
C GLN A 142 6.67 2.98 -14.04
N LEU A 143 7.20 3.05 -15.27
CA LEU A 143 6.43 3.43 -16.45
C LEU A 143 5.24 2.49 -16.65
N PHE A 144 5.44 1.18 -16.63
CA PHE A 144 4.35 0.22 -16.78
C PHE A 144 3.36 0.30 -15.63
N CYS A 145 3.82 0.42 -14.39
CA CYS A 145 2.93 0.60 -13.23
C CYS A 145 2.19 1.95 -13.20
N SER A 146 2.59 2.93 -14.03
CA SER A 146 1.84 4.18 -14.17
C SER A 146 0.52 4.00 -14.91
N VAL A 147 0.35 2.88 -15.63
CA VAL A 147 -0.87 2.56 -16.36
C VAL A 147 -1.92 2.00 -15.41
N PHE A 148 -3.12 2.58 -15.42
CA PHE A 148 -4.24 2.07 -14.64
C PHE A 148 -4.54 0.60 -15.00
N GLY A 149 -4.60 -0.26 -13.97
CA GLY A 149 -4.80 -1.70 -14.14
C GLY A 149 -3.52 -2.53 -14.30
N VAL A 150 -2.34 -1.90 -14.27
CA VAL A 150 -1.04 -2.59 -14.34
C VAL A 150 -0.36 -2.58 -12.97
N GLY A 151 -0.37 -3.73 -12.30
CA GLY A 151 0.39 -3.94 -11.07
C GLY A 151 1.83 -4.40 -11.34
N VAL A 152 2.66 -4.41 -10.29
CA VAL A 152 4.09 -4.79 -10.36
C VAL A 152 4.32 -6.13 -11.06
N ARG A 153 3.47 -7.13 -10.80
CA ARG A 153 3.61 -8.46 -11.42
C ARG A 153 3.41 -8.42 -12.94
N THR A 154 2.45 -7.63 -13.43
CA THR A 154 2.21 -7.46 -14.86
C THR A 154 3.34 -6.66 -15.51
N ALA A 155 3.79 -5.59 -14.85
CA ALA A 155 4.94 -4.80 -15.29
C ALA A 155 6.22 -5.64 -15.40
N GLU A 156 6.52 -6.45 -14.38
CA GLU A 156 7.66 -7.38 -14.41
C GLU A 156 7.53 -8.38 -15.55
N ASN A 157 6.34 -8.96 -15.77
CA ASN A 157 6.11 -9.87 -16.89
C ASN A 157 6.37 -9.21 -18.26
N TRP A 158 5.86 -8.00 -18.50
CA TRP A 158 6.15 -7.25 -19.73
C TRP A 158 7.64 -6.96 -19.88
N PHE A 159 8.30 -6.58 -18.79
CA PHE A 159 9.74 -6.35 -18.79
C PHE A 159 10.54 -7.61 -19.14
N TYR A 160 10.16 -8.78 -18.60
CA TYR A 160 10.80 -10.07 -18.95
C TYR A 160 10.60 -10.48 -20.41
N GLN A 161 9.51 -10.04 -21.05
CA GLN A 161 9.28 -10.23 -22.48
C GLN A 161 10.14 -9.29 -23.35
N GLY A 162 10.99 -8.45 -22.74
CA GLY A 162 11.84 -7.50 -23.47
C GLY A 162 11.17 -6.15 -23.73
N LEU A 163 9.95 -5.93 -23.27
CA LEU A 163 9.21 -4.68 -23.49
C LEU A 163 9.77 -3.57 -22.61
N ARG A 164 9.91 -2.36 -23.18
CA ARG A 164 10.49 -1.17 -22.54
C ARG A 164 9.64 0.10 -22.68
N SER A 165 8.63 0.10 -23.55
CA SER A 165 7.73 1.23 -23.76
C SER A 165 6.26 0.80 -23.88
N LEU A 166 5.32 1.74 -23.73
CA LEU A 166 3.88 1.44 -23.83
C LEU A 166 3.46 1.13 -25.28
N GLU A 167 4.14 1.71 -26.26
CA GLU A 167 3.95 1.44 -27.69
C GLU A 167 4.33 0.00 -28.02
N GLN A 168 5.43 -0.50 -27.42
CA GLN A 168 5.82 -1.90 -27.56
C GLN A 168 4.79 -2.84 -26.93
N VAL A 169 4.24 -2.48 -25.76
CA VAL A 169 3.16 -3.26 -25.12
C VAL A 169 1.91 -3.34 -26.00
N LEU A 170 1.56 -2.25 -26.69
CA LEU A 170 0.41 -2.21 -27.62
C LEU A 170 0.67 -2.97 -28.93
N ALA A 171 1.90 -2.97 -29.42
CA ALA A 171 2.29 -3.62 -30.66
C ALA A 171 2.56 -5.13 -30.51
N GLU A 172 2.86 -5.60 -29.30
CA GLU A 172 3.26 -7.00 -29.03
C GLU A 172 2.06 -7.97 -29.13
N PRO A 173 2.01 -8.87 -30.14
CA PRO A 173 0.87 -9.77 -30.35
C PRO A 173 0.64 -10.76 -29.19
N GLY A 174 1.69 -11.08 -28.43
CA GLY A 174 1.61 -11.97 -27.26
C GLY A 174 0.95 -11.34 -26.03
N VAL A 175 0.80 -10.02 -25.99
CA VAL A 175 0.24 -9.31 -24.83
C VAL A 175 -1.28 -9.25 -24.91
N ARG A 176 -1.96 -9.89 -23.95
CA ARG A 176 -3.42 -9.80 -23.79
C ARG A 176 -3.77 -8.83 -22.67
N LEU A 177 -4.31 -7.68 -23.04
CA LEU A 177 -4.78 -6.66 -22.12
C LEU A 177 -6.19 -6.99 -21.61
N ASN A 178 -6.41 -6.87 -20.30
CA ASN A 178 -7.77 -6.91 -19.75
C ASN A 178 -8.48 -5.55 -19.92
N ARG A 179 -9.80 -5.50 -19.73
CA ARG A 179 -10.60 -4.27 -19.89
C ARG A 179 -10.05 -3.08 -19.12
N ARG A 180 -9.56 -3.31 -17.90
CA ARG A 180 -8.98 -2.26 -17.04
C ARG A 180 -7.69 -1.70 -17.62
N GLN A 181 -6.79 -2.58 -18.10
CA GLN A 181 -5.53 -2.21 -18.74
C GLN A 181 -5.76 -1.50 -20.08
N THR A 182 -6.72 -1.97 -20.88
CA THR A 182 -7.12 -1.30 -22.12
C THR A 182 -7.58 0.13 -21.85
N ALA A 183 -8.47 0.33 -20.86
CA ALA A 183 -8.90 1.66 -20.47
C ALA A 183 -7.74 2.51 -19.90
N GLY A 184 -6.86 1.90 -19.10
CA GLY A 184 -5.69 2.57 -18.54
C GLY A 184 -4.69 3.06 -19.59
N LEU A 185 -4.52 2.33 -20.69
CA LEU A 185 -3.70 2.77 -21.84
C LEU A 185 -4.42 3.82 -22.67
N LEU A 186 -5.73 3.64 -22.93
CA LEU A 186 -6.54 4.58 -23.71
C LEU A 186 -6.58 5.99 -23.09
N PHE A 187 -6.67 6.07 -21.76
CA PHE A 187 -6.73 7.33 -21.02
C PHE A 187 -5.41 7.68 -20.31
N HIS A 188 -4.29 7.04 -20.66
CA HIS A 188 -3.03 7.16 -19.90
C HIS A 188 -2.55 8.62 -19.76
N GLU A 189 -2.58 9.39 -20.84
CA GLU A 189 -2.15 10.79 -20.82
C GLU A 189 -3.00 11.65 -19.89
N ASP A 190 -4.31 11.41 -19.84
CA ASP A 190 -5.18 12.09 -18.88
C ASP A 190 -4.87 11.63 -17.46
N LEU A 191 -4.80 10.33 -17.21
CA LEU A 191 -4.64 9.78 -15.87
C LEU A 191 -3.27 10.06 -15.26
N ARG A 192 -2.26 10.37 -16.08
CA ARG A 192 -0.92 10.75 -15.63
C ARG A 192 -0.90 12.13 -14.98
N VAL A 193 -1.76 13.04 -15.41
CA VAL A 193 -1.81 14.40 -14.85
C VAL A 193 -2.45 14.33 -13.44
N PRO A 194 -1.79 14.86 -12.38
CA PRO A 194 -2.37 14.85 -11.04
C PRO A 194 -3.74 15.53 -10.99
N VAL A 195 -4.63 14.99 -10.17
CA VAL A 195 -5.93 15.59 -9.85
C VAL A 195 -5.72 16.62 -8.76
N SER A 196 -6.25 17.82 -8.92
CA SER A 196 -6.24 18.90 -7.93
C SER A 196 -7.41 18.79 -6.95
N ARG A 197 -7.29 19.44 -5.78
CA ARG A 197 -8.38 19.56 -4.81
C ARG A 197 -9.64 20.21 -5.40
N ARG A 198 -9.48 21.16 -6.33
CA ARG A 198 -10.59 21.78 -7.06
C ARG A 198 -11.30 20.75 -7.93
N GLU A 199 -10.57 20.02 -8.78
CA GLU A 199 -11.14 18.95 -9.61
C GLU A 199 -11.83 17.86 -8.76
N ALA A 200 -11.27 17.51 -7.60
CA ALA A 200 -11.90 16.58 -6.66
C ALA A 200 -13.23 17.12 -6.10
N THR A 201 -13.33 18.43 -5.87
CA THR A 201 -14.58 19.09 -5.42
C THR A 201 -15.60 19.13 -6.55
N ASP A 202 -15.18 19.46 -7.77
CA ASP A 202 -16.06 19.47 -8.95
C ASP A 202 -16.63 18.06 -9.23
N LEU A 203 -15.81 17.02 -9.07
CA LEU A 203 -16.26 15.62 -9.16
C LEU A 203 -17.22 15.24 -8.03
N GLN A 204 -17.01 15.74 -6.82
CA GLN A 204 -17.94 15.52 -5.72
C GLN A 204 -19.32 16.10 -6.03
N MET A 205 -19.37 17.35 -6.50
CA MET A 205 -20.63 18.02 -6.89
C MET A 205 -21.36 17.26 -8.01
N LEU A 206 -20.62 16.76 -8.99
CA LEU A 206 -21.17 15.95 -10.08
C LEU A 206 -21.82 14.66 -9.56
N LEU A 207 -21.12 13.96 -8.65
CA LEU A 207 -21.64 12.73 -8.04
C LEU A 207 -22.84 13.02 -7.11
N GLU A 208 -22.82 14.14 -6.40
CA GLU A 208 -23.94 14.58 -5.55
C GLU A 208 -25.19 14.89 -6.37
N ASP A 209 -25.07 15.56 -7.52
CA ASP A 209 -26.20 15.80 -8.44
C ASP A 209 -26.78 14.49 -9.00
N ALA A 210 -25.90 13.57 -9.40
CA ALA A 210 -26.30 12.23 -9.84
C ALA A 210 -27.01 11.45 -8.72
N ALA A 211 -26.50 11.52 -7.49
CA ALA A 211 -27.10 10.89 -6.32
C ALA A 211 -28.44 11.51 -5.93
N PHE A 212 -28.54 12.85 -5.96
CA PHE A 212 -29.75 13.61 -5.65
C PHE A 212 -30.92 13.20 -6.57
N SER A 213 -30.62 12.99 -7.85
CA SER A 213 -31.59 12.51 -8.84
C SER A 213 -32.13 11.10 -8.56
N ILE A 214 -31.42 10.30 -7.77
CA ILE A 214 -31.82 8.94 -7.36
C ILE A 214 -32.58 9.00 -6.03
N ASN A 215 -31.98 9.65 -5.03
CA ASN A 215 -32.58 9.88 -3.73
C ASN A 215 -31.86 11.08 -3.04
N PRO A 216 -32.58 12.17 -2.72
CA PRO A 216 -32.01 13.37 -2.08
C PRO A 216 -31.32 13.14 -0.72
N SER A 217 -31.58 12.01 -0.06
CA SER A 217 -30.98 11.68 1.24
C SER A 217 -29.65 10.93 1.13
N ILE A 218 -29.20 10.62 -0.09
CA ILE A 218 -27.89 10.01 -0.33
C ILE A 218 -26.81 11.07 -0.18
N THR A 219 -25.74 10.72 0.51
CA THR A 219 -24.60 11.64 0.71
C THR A 219 -23.32 11.02 0.15
N ILE A 220 -22.54 11.84 -0.53
CA ILE A 220 -21.24 11.50 -1.08
C ILE A 220 -20.18 12.11 -0.17
N THR A 221 -19.30 11.28 0.38
CA THR A 221 -18.26 11.75 1.31
C THR A 221 -16.88 11.52 0.70
N LEU A 222 -16.12 12.59 0.52
CA LEU A 222 -14.72 12.53 0.08
C LEU A 222 -13.87 11.73 1.08
N ALA A 223 -13.07 10.81 0.57
CA ALA A 223 -12.15 9.96 1.33
C ALA A 223 -10.70 10.13 0.83
N GLY A 224 -9.85 9.14 1.09
CA GLY A 224 -8.55 9.03 0.47
C GLY A 224 -7.58 10.17 0.81
N GLY A 225 -6.72 10.47 -0.17
CA GLY A 225 -5.69 11.50 -0.04
C GLY A 225 -6.24 12.90 0.21
N PHE A 226 -7.31 13.27 -0.48
CA PHE A 226 -7.88 14.62 -0.38
C PHE A 226 -8.52 14.89 0.98
N ARG A 227 -9.17 13.88 1.58
CA ARG A 227 -9.67 13.97 2.97
C ARG A 227 -8.54 14.21 3.98
N ARG A 228 -7.32 13.73 3.70
CA ARG A 228 -6.13 13.96 4.54
C ARG A 228 -5.44 15.30 4.29
N GLY A 229 -6.02 16.19 3.48
CA GLY A 229 -5.44 17.52 3.23
C GLY A 229 -4.48 17.58 2.04
N LYS A 230 -4.42 16.56 1.17
CA LYS A 230 -3.60 16.66 -0.06
C LYS A 230 -4.19 17.69 -1.03
N GLU A 231 -3.32 18.51 -1.62
CA GLU A 231 -3.70 19.41 -2.73
C GLU A 231 -3.76 18.69 -4.07
N PHE A 232 -2.95 17.63 -4.24
CA PHE A 232 -2.89 16.81 -5.45
C PHE A 232 -2.96 15.32 -5.15
N GLY A 233 -3.66 14.57 -5.99
CA GLY A 233 -3.87 13.13 -5.93
C GLY A 233 -3.76 12.45 -7.30
N HIS A 234 -3.80 11.11 -7.32
CA HIS A 234 -3.84 10.34 -8.57
C HIS A 234 -5.28 9.99 -8.98
N ASP A 235 -6.16 9.91 -8.00
CA ASP A 235 -7.57 9.52 -8.08
C ASP A 235 -8.35 10.21 -6.95
N VAL A 236 -9.68 10.15 -7.06
CA VAL A 236 -10.59 10.67 -6.05
C VAL A 236 -11.43 9.54 -5.47
N ASP A 237 -11.31 9.32 -4.17
CA ASP A 237 -12.04 8.28 -3.44
C ASP A 237 -13.31 8.88 -2.80
N PHE A 238 -14.45 8.22 -2.98
CA PHE A 238 -15.70 8.60 -2.33
C PHE A 238 -16.40 7.43 -1.64
N ILE A 239 -17.01 7.74 -0.49
CA ILE A 239 -17.93 6.85 0.21
C ILE A 239 -19.35 7.31 -0.05
N VAL A 240 -20.18 6.40 -0.55
CA VAL A 240 -21.61 6.63 -0.77
C VAL A 240 -22.37 6.14 0.45
N LYS A 241 -23.06 7.05 1.14
CA LYS A 241 -23.91 6.73 2.29
C LYS A 241 -25.37 6.80 1.87
N THR A 242 -26.07 5.69 2.07
CA THR A 242 -27.53 5.59 1.87
C THR A 242 -28.29 5.86 3.17
N PRO A 243 -29.54 6.35 3.10
CA PRO A 243 -30.35 6.66 4.29
C PRO A 243 -30.81 5.40 5.04
N GLU A 244 -31.20 4.35 4.30
CA GLU A 244 -31.73 3.11 4.90
C GLU A 244 -30.78 1.92 4.72
N PRO A 245 -30.69 1.01 5.71
CA PRO A 245 -29.94 -0.24 5.58
C PRO A 245 -30.42 -1.08 4.40
N GLY A 246 -29.48 -1.69 3.67
CA GLY A 246 -29.74 -2.56 2.52
C GLY A 246 -29.73 -1.84 1.18
N GLN A 247 -29.91 -0.52 1.16
CA GLN A 247 -29.88 0.29 -0.08
C GLN A 247 -28.48 0.37 -0.70
N GLU A 248 -27.43 0.16 0.09
CA GLU A 248 -26.03 0.16 -0.38
C GLU A 248 -25.78 -0.89 -1.47
N LYS A 249 -26.60 -1.94 -1.54
CA LYS A 249 -26.50 -3.01 -2.55
C LYS A 249 -26.86 -2.54 -3.96
N MET A 250 -27.77 -1.57 -4.07
CA MET A 250 -28.32 -1.12 -5.35
C MET A 250 -27.83 0.26 -5.77
N ILE A 251 -27.22 1.02 -4.85
CA ILE A 251 -26.87 2.41 -5.13
C ILE A 251 -25.76 2.57 -6.18
N LEU A 252 -24.70 1.76 -6.12
CA LEU A 252 -23.62 1.88 -7.09
C LEU A 252 -24.11 1.58 -8.52
N PRO A 253 -24.82 0.46 -8.80
CA PRO A 253 -25.43 0.24 -10.12
C PRO A 253 -26.30 1.41 -10.60
N ALA A 254 -27.14 1.97 -9.72
CA ALA A 254 -28.01 3.10 -10.07
C ALA A 254 -27.21 4.37 -10.41
N LEU A 255 -26.15 4.68 -9.65
CA LEU A 255 -25.25 5.80 -9.94
C LEU A 255 -24.51 5.59 -11.28
N ILE A 256 -24.02 4.37 -11.55
CA ILE A 256 -23.33 4.09 -12.81
C ILE A 256 -24.24 4.28 -14.02
N GLU A 257 -25.49 3.80 -13.96
CA GLU A 257 -26.46 4.03 -15.04
C GLU A 257 -26.78 5.52 -15.19
N ARG A 258 -26.91 6.28 -14.09
CA ARG A 258 -27.12 7.74 -14.16
C ARG A 258 -25.94 8.45 -14.84
N LEU A 259 -24.71 8.17 -14.43
CA LEU A 259 -23.49 8.76 -15.00
C LEU A 259 -23.31 8.41 -16.48
N LYS A 260 -23.73 7.20 -16.87
CA LYS A 260 -23.76 6.74 -18.26
C LYS A 260 -24.78 7.50 -19.10
N LEU A 261 -26.02 7.68 -18.59
CA LEU A 261 -27.05 8.46 -19.26
C LEU A 261 -26.67 9.94 -19.44
N GLN A 262 -25.89 10.50 -18.51
CA GLN A 262 -25.34 11.86 -18.63
C GLN A 262 -24.14 11.95 -19.59
N GLY A 263 -23.64 10.83 -20.13
CA GLY A 263 -22.47 10.82 -21.02
C GLY A 263 -21.15 11.16 -20.33
N ILE A 264 -21.09 11.03 -19.00
CA ILE A 264 -19.92 11.37 -18.18
C ILE A 264 -19.03 10.14 -17.95
N LEU A 265 -19.61 8.94 -17.94
CA LEU A 265 -18.89 7.70 -17.66
C LEU A 265 -18.06 7.23 -18.87
N LEU A 266 -16.73 7.19 -18.73
CA LEU A 266 -15.80 6.69 -19.76
C LEU A 266 -15.44 5.21 -19.55
N TYR A 267 -15.33 4.80 -18.30
CA TYR A 267 -15.04 3.41 -17.91
C TYR A 267 -15.66 3.10 -16.54
N SER A 268 -16.13 1.87 -16.38
CA SER A 268 -16.53 1.32 -15.09
C SER A 268 -16.10 -0.14 -14.93
N GLU A 269 -15.68 -0.49 -13.73
CA GLU A 269 -15.60 -1.86 -13.25
C GLU A 269 -16.15 -1.93 -11.83
N CYS A 270 -17.26 -2.64 -11.66
CA CYS A 270 -17.91 -2.80 -10.37
C CYS A 270 -17.63 -4.18 -9.78
N GLN A 271 -17.44 -4.19 -8.46
CA GLN A 271 -17.26 -5.37 -7.64
C GLN A 271 -18.40 -5.44 -6.65
N GLU A 272 -19.15 -6.54 -6.69
CA GLU A 272 -20.22 -6.79 -5.74
C GLU A 272 -19.67 -6.99 -4.33
N SER A 273 -20.51 -6.69 -3.33
CA SER A 273 -20.11 -6.90 -1.95
C SER A 273 -19.98 -8.39 -1.64
N THR A 274 -18.85 -8.76 -1.05
CA THR A 274 -18.59 -10.09 -0.47
C THR A 274 -18.58 -10.02 1.06
N PHE A 275 -19.09 -8.93 1.63
CA PHE A 275 -19.10 -8.69 3.07
C PHE A 275 -20.07 -9.63 3.76
N ASP A 276 -19.56 -10.38 4.73
CA ASP A 276 -20.34 -11.22 5.62
C ASP A 276 -20.27 -10.64 7.05
N PRO A 277 -21.41 -10.22 7.65
CA PRO A 277 -21.43 -9.66 8.99
C PRO A 277 -21.03 -10.66 10.09
N GLN A 278 -21.04 -11.97 9.80
CA GLN A 278 -20.59 -13.02 10.73
C GLN A 278 -19.08 -13.25 10.64
N GLN A 279 -18.43 -12.78 9.57
CA GLN A 279 -17.00 -12.95 9.38
C GLN A 279 -16.21 -12.08 10.37
N LEU A 280 -15.27 -12.70 11.09
CA LEU A 280 -14.35 -11.96 11.95
C LEU A 280 -13.41 -11.08 11.12
N PRO A 281 -13.01 -9.90 11.64
CA PRO A 281 -12.08 -9.01 10.96
C PRO A 281 -10.80 -9.73 10.53
N ALA A 282 -10.32 -9.42 9.33
CA ALA A 282 -9.17 -10.10 8.75
C ALA A 282 -7.91 -9.89 9.63
N PRO A 283 -7.16 -10.95 10.00
CA PRO A 283 -5.94 -10.80 10.78
C PRO A 283 -4.76 -10.22 9.97
N ARG A 284 -4.96 -9.98 8.66
CA ARG A 284 -3.98 -9.48 7.72
C ARG A 284 -3.96 -7.95 7.75
N PHE A 285 -2.78 -7.36 7.86
CA PHE A 285 -2.62 -5.90 7.94
C PHE A 285 -2.87 -5.16 6.62
N GLN A 286 -2.98 -5.87 5.49
CA GLN A 286 -3.11 -5.32 4.13
C GLN A 286 -4.45 -5.67 3.45
N ALA A 287 -5.41 -6.27 4.17
CA ALA A 287 -6.69 -6.60 3.56
C ALA A 287 -7.46 -5.33 3.17
N MET A 288 -7.90 -5.25 1.92
CA MET A 288 -8.93 -4.28 1.53
C MET A 288 -10.30 -4.77 2.00
N ASP A 289 -11.27 -3.86 2.00
CA ASP A 289 -12.64 -4.21 2.39
C ASP A 289 -13.36 -5.08 1.35
N GLN A 290 -14.52 -5.59 1.73
CA GLN A 290 -15.40 -6.48 0.97
C GLN A 290 -16.73 -5.80 0.61
N PHE A 291 -16.82 -4.47 0.76
CA PHE A 291 -18.01 -3.73 0.36
C PHE A 291 -18.14 -3.64 -1.17
N SER A 292 -19.33 -3.25 -1.62
CA SER A 292 -19.56 -2.95 -3.03
C SER A 292 -18.70 -1.76 -3.45
N LYS A 293 -18.04 -1.87 -4.60
CA LYS A 293 -17.13 -0.84 -5.12
C LYS A 293 -17.28 -0.69 -6.62
N CYS A 294 -17.01 0.51 -7.13
CA CYS A 294 -16.79 0.71 -8.55
C CYS A 294 -15.54 1.56 -8.79
N PHE A 295 -14.68 1.09 -9.70
CA PHE A 295 -13.51 1.81 -10.19
C PHE A 295 -13.88 2.45 -11.53
N LEU A 296 -13.80 3.78 -11.59
CA LEU A 296 -14.34 4.56 -12.69
C LEU A 296 -13.26 5.41 -13.36
N ILE A 297 -13.53 5.77 -14.61
CA ILE A 297 -12.93 6.93 -15.26
C ILE A 297 -14.09 7.84 -15.68
N LEU A 298 -14.13 9.06 -15.16
CA LEU A 298 -15.16 10.04 -15.42
C LEU A 298 -14.63 11.18 -16.29
N LYS A 299 -15.49 11.70 -17.15
CA LYS A 299 -15.26 12.91 -17.93
C LYS A 299 -15.38 14.14 -17.01
N LEU A 300 -14.28 14.86 -16.82
CA LEU A 300 -14.29 16.14 -16.10
C LEU A 300 -14.00 17.27 -17.09
N GLY A 301 -14.86 18.29 -17.11
CA GLY A 301 -14.68 19.48 -17.95
C GLY A 301 -13.43 20.26 -17.54
N VAL A 302 -12.64 20.70 -18.51
CA VAL A 302 -11.43 21.51 -18.28
C VAL A 302 -11.54 22.81 -19.06
N GLN A 303 -11.14 23.91 -18.40
CA GLN A 303 -10.89 25.17 -19.09
C GLN A 303 -9.50 25.07 -19.74
N GLY A 304 -9.46 24.50 -20.95
CA GLY A 304 -8.24 24.39 -21.73
C GLY A 304 -7.88 25.71 -22.42
N PRO A 305 -6.60 25.93 -22.80
CA PRO A 305 -6.27 26.93 -23.81
C PRO A 305 -7.02 26.60 -25.12
N GLU A 306 -7.35 27.61 -25.92
CA GLU A 306 -8.19 27.51 -27.16
C GLU A 306 -7.75 26.42 -28.16
N MET A 307 -6.55 25.86 -28.01
CA MET A 307 -5.98 24.80 -28.86
C MET A 307 -6.25 23.36 -28.41
N SER A 308 -6.91 23.09 -27.27
CA SER A 308 -7.22 21.68 -26.91
C SER A 308 -8.39 21.14 -27.75
N VAL A 309 -8.18 20.00 -28.41
CA VAL A 309 -9.19 19.33 -29.25
C VAL A 309 -10.41 18.86 -28.43
N ARG A 310 -10.26 18.76 -27.11
CA ARG A 310 -11.31 18.36 -26.16
C ARG A 310 -11.41 19.33 -25.00
N ASP A 311 -12.63 19.59 -24.56
CA ASP A 311 -13.01 20.42 -23.40
C ASP A 311 -13.09 19.61 -22.10
N TRP A 312 -12.51 18.40 -22.07
CA TRP A 312 -12.57 17.48 -20.95
C TRP A 312 -11.32 16.60 -20.85
N ARG A 313 -11.11 16.01 -19.67
CA ARG A 313 -10.14 14.93 -19.44
C ARG A 313 -10.74 13.80 -18.63
N GLY A 314 -10.19 12.60 -18.76
CA GLY A 314 -10.52 11.47 -17.90
C GLY A 314 -9.92 11.63 -16.50
N VAL A 315 -10.71 11.39 -15.46
CA VAL A 315 -10.25 11.37 -14.06
C VAL A 315 -10.66 10.06 -13.40
N ARG A 316 -9.73 9.42 -12.68
CA ARG A 316 -10.00 8.20 -11.90
C ARG A 316 -10.83 8.54 -10.67
N VAL A 317 -11.91 7.79 -10.49
CA VAL A 317 -12.78 7.89 -9.32
C VAL A 317 -13.09 6.51 -8.77
N ASP A 318 -12.90 6.32 -7.47
CA ASP A 318 -13.20 5.07 -6.79
C ASP A 318 -14.39 5.31 -5.84
N LEU A 319 -15.47 4.55 -6.04
CA LEU A 319 -16.68 4.61 -5.21
C LEU A 319 -16.76 3.36 -4.33
N VAL A 320 -17.15 3.54 -3.06
CA VAL A 320 -17.50 2.44 -2.16
C VAL A 320 -18.84 2.71 -1.46
N ALA A 321 -19.68 1.69 -1.34
CA ALA A 321 -20.96 1.75 -0.65
C ALA A 321 -20.99 0.71 0.49
N PRO A 322 -20.57 1.08 1.71
CA PRO A 322 -20.66 0.22 2.89
C PRO A 322 -22.06 0.26 3.51
N PRO A 323 -22.48 -0.78 4.26
CA PRO A 323 -23.67 -0.72 5.11
C PRO A 323 -23.57 0.41 6.13
N LEU A 324 -24.73 0.98 6.49
CA LEU A 324 -24.81 2.17 7.35
C LEU A 324 -24.12 1.97 8.72
N ASP A 325 -24.24 0.78 9.31
CA ASP A 325 -23.60 0.41 10.59
C ASP A 325 -22.08 0.22 10.50
N ARG A 326 -21.52 0.18 9.29
CA ARG A 326 -20.08 0.01 9.01
C ARG A 326 -19.39 1.27 8.51
N MET A 327 -20.15 2.35 8.29
CA MET A 327 -19.66 3.62 7.74
C MET A 327 -18.40 4.15 8.43
N ALA A 328 -18.32 4.10 9.76
CA ALA A 328 -17.19 4.63 10.51
C ALA A 328 -15.88 3.86 10.19
N PHE A 329 -15.95 2.53 10.10
CA PHE A 329 -14.81 1.68 9.78
C PHE A 329 -14.40 1.80 8.32
N ALA A 330 -15.39 1.89 7.42
CA ALA A 330 -15.15 2.14 6.00
C ALA A 330 -14.43 3.49 5.81
N LEU A 331 -14.95 4.55 6.47
CA LEU A 331 -14.34 5.88 6.40
C LEU A 331 -12.93 5.90 6.95
N LEU A 332 -12.66 5.24 8.08
CA LEU A 332 -11.31 5.10 8.61
C LEU A 332 -10.37 4.45 7.58
N GLY A 333 -10.76 3.28 7.07
CA GLY A 333 -9.98 2.50 6.11
C GLY A 333 -9.69 3.23 4.80
N TRP A 334 -10.72 3.84 4.21
CA TRP A 334 -10.62 4.59 2.95
C TRP A 334 -10.01 5.98 3.14
N THR A 335 -9.97 6.53 4.35
CA THR A 335 -9.20 7.76 4.63
C THR A 335 -7.71 7.48 4.53
N GLY A 336 -7.22 6.31 4.96
CA GLY A 336 -5.80 5.99 4.94
C GLY A 336 -4.96 6.88 5.89
N SER A 337 -3.65 7.05 5.66
CA SER A 337 -2.85 6.49 4.57
C SER A 337 -2.65 4.97 4.69
N THR A 338 -2.18 4.31 3.63
CA THR A 338 -1.90 2.87 3.62
C THR A 338 -1.00 2.44 4.78
N MET A 339 0.01 3.26 5.12
CA MET A 339 0.93 2.98 6.22
C MET A 339 0.26 3.18 7.58
N PHE A 340 -0.57 4.22 7.71
CA PHE A 340 -1.34 4.49 8.91
C PHE A 340 -2.30 3.33 9.22
N GLU A 341 -3.09 2.88 8.24
CA GLU A 341 -4.02 1.76 8.39
C GLU A 341 -3.32 0.46 8.76
N ARG A 342 -2.20 0.17 8.09
CA ARG A 342 -1.39 -1.02 8.39
C ARG A 342 -0.91 -1.02 9.83
N ASP A 343 -0.37 0.11 10.30
CA ASP A 343 0.19 0.24 11.63
C ASP A 343 -0.93 0.32 12.70
N LEU A 344 -2.09 0.90 12.39
CA LEU A 344 -3.26 0.95 13.25
C LEU A 344 -3.83 -0.45 13.51
N ARG A 345 -4.04 -1.25 12.46
CA ARG A 345 -4.50 -2.64 12.59
C ARG A 345 -3.49 -3.51 13.34
N ARG A 346 -2.20 -3.24 13.11
CA ARG A 346 -1.11 -3.89 13.84
C ARG A 346 -1.13 -3.53 15.32
N PHE A 347 -1.30 -2.26 15.68
CA PHE A 347 -1.43 -1.80 17.05
C PHE A 347 -2.65 -2.41 17.74
N ALA A 348 -3.82 -2.39 17.09
CA ALA A 348 -5.04 -3.02 17.60
C ALA A 348 -4.79 -4.49 17.95
N ARG A 349 -4.09 -5.23 17.08
CA ARG A 349 -3.79 -6.65 17.30
C ARG A 349 -2.76 -6.91 18.37
N LEU A 350 -1.60 -6.26 18.29
CA LEU A 350 -0.45 -6.60 19.13
C LEU A 350 -0.51 -5.95 20.50
N GLU A 351 -1.00 -4.71 20.59
CA GLU A 351 -0.99 -3.94 21.84
C GLU A 351 -2.34 -3.97 22.57
N ARG A 352 -3.44 -4.16 21.82
CA ARG A 352 -4.80 -4.14 22.40
C ARG A 352 -5.50 -5.49 22.36
N GLY A 353 -4.93 -6.52 21.72
CA GLY A 353 -5.56 -7.84 21.60
C GLY A 353 -6.87 -7.83 20.79
N LYS A 354 -7.11 -6.80 19.97
CA LYS A 354 -8.31 -6.61 19.16
C LYS A 354 -8.02 -6.89 17.69
N LEU A 355 -9.03 -7.24 16.90
CA LEU A 355 -8.91 -7.35 15.45
C LEU A 355 -9.64 -6.17 14.82
N LEU A 356 -8.93 -5.37 14.02
CA LEU A 356 -9.48 -4.23 13.31
C LEU A 356 -9.28 -4.43 11.81
N ASP A 357 -10.33 -4.18 11.04
CA ASP A 357 -10.27 -3.98 9.59
C ASP A 357 -11.25 -2.88 9.15
N ASN A 358 -11.50 -2.78 7.84
CA ASN A 358 -12.37 -1.76 7.26
C ASN A 358 -13.87 -2.00 7.55
N HIS A 359 -14.23 -3.12 8.20
CA HIS A 359 -15.62 -3.48 8.45
C HIS A 359 -15.96 -3.38 9.94
N ALA A 360 -15.06 -3.80 10.82
CA ALA A 360 -15.35 -3.84 12.25
C ALA A 360 -14.10 -3.84 13.13
N LEU A 361 -14.33 -3.59 14.42
CA LEU A 361 -13.40 -3.86 15.51
C LEU A 361 -13.95 -5.00 16.38
N TYR A 362 -13.25 -6.12 16.41
CA TYR A 362 -13.58 -7.27 17.24
C TYR A 362 -12.71 -7.31 18.50
N VAL A 363 -13.35 -7.46 19.65
CA VAL A 363 -12.72 -7.62 20.96
C VAL A 363 -12.89 -9.07 21.39
N LYS A 364 -11.78 -9.79 21.61
CA LYS A 364 -11.85 -11.13 22.21
C LYS A 364 -12.36 -11.00 23.64
N ALA A 365 -13.39 -11.75 23.99
CA ALA A 365 -13.82 -11.86 25.38
C ALA A 365 -12.64 -12.36 26.23
N THR A 366 -12.23 -11.57 27.23
CA THR A 366 -11.35 -12.06 28.29
C THR A 366 -12.14 -13.08 29.08
N VAL A 367 -11.77 -14.35 28.96
CA VAL A 367 -12.20 -15.38 29.92
C VAL A 367 -11.68 -14.91 31.27
N GLY A 368 -12.58 -14.50 32.17
CA GLY A 368 -12.23 -14.14 33.54
C GLY A 368 -11.49 -15.32 34.18
N ASN A 369 -10.31 -15.05 34.73
CA ASN A 369 -9.62 -15.99 35.61
C ASN A 369 -10.26 -15.98 36.99
#